data_AF-A0A9D5GY14-F1
#
_entry.id   AF-A0A9D5GY14-F1
#
_cell.length_a   1.000
_cell.length_b   1.000
_cell.length_c   1.000
_cell.angle_alpha   90.00
_cell.angle_beta   90.00
_cell.angle_gamma   90.00
#
_symmetry.space_group_name_H-M   'P 1'
#
loop_
_entity.id
_entity.type
_entity.pdbx_description
1 polymer ?
#
loop_
_entity_poly.entity_id
_entity_poly.type
_entity_poly.pdbx_seq_one_letter_code
_entity_poly.pdbx_strand_id
1 'polypeptide(L)'
;MLITRTASDRQFLSLIQRQVGKLKRTDHANKFTATVMLIGIPNVGKSALANALHQVGRISAAEKGKLKHATVSPEPGETKDIRSYKIASHPNIYVLDTPAVLSPKVPDIDVLSKLLLTGAIGDCLAERKETAQYFLAIHNSSGQYKKWAKLSNKDSDWVFLNSATECSTTSGLRMKQKNQIHTDHTQDDVVQVVRRTLYETVSSFEGNIRCEVEMEALIARQFTALQEVFHVFTESEEDAHVMVAGKLLNLFRTGRLGHYIFDNLPRNTH
;
A
#
# COMPACT_ATOMS: atom_id res chain seq x y z
N MET A 1 -4.74 3.17 -0.13
CA MET A 1 -4.26 3.34 1.27
C MET A 1 -4.10 4.83 1.55
N LEU A 2 -4.76 5.36 2.59
CA LEU A 2 -4.70 6.77 2.98
C LEU A 2 -3.26 7.11 3.41
N ILE A 3 -2.52 7.83 2.56
CA ILE A 3 -1.24 8.43 2.94
C ILE A 3 -1.58 9.73 3.67
N THR A 4 -1.56 9.70 4.99
CA THR A 4 -1.76 10.89 5.82
C THR A 4 -0.62 11.87 5.55
N ARG A 5 -0.97 13.07 5.08
CA ARG A 5 -0.04 14.19 4.98
C ARG A 5 -0.41 15.16 6.10
N THR A 6 0.54 15.52 6.94
CA THR A 6 0.30 16.38 8.11
C THR A 6 -0.41 17.70 7.75
N ALA A 7 -0.18 18.23 6.55
CA ALA A 7 -0.90 19.39 6.03
C ALA A 7 -2.39 19.11 5.73
N SER A 8 -2.73 17.97 5.12
CA SER A 8 -4.13 17.60 4.87
C SER A 8 -4.88 17.31 6.17
N ASP A 9 -4.22 16.70 7.15
CA ASP A 9 -4.85 16.33 8.42
C ASP A 9 -5.20 17.58 9.24
N ARG A 10 -4.34 18.62 9.20
CA ARG A 10 -4.61 19.94 9.80
C ARG A 10 -5.80 20.62 9.13
N GLN A 11 -5.86 20.59 7.80
CA GLN A 11 -7.00 21.15 7.06
C GLN A 11 -8.28 20.43 7.44
N PHE A 12 -8.28 19.09 7.48
CA PHE A 12 -9.45 18.32 7.86
C PHE A 12 -9.90 18.60 9.30
N LEU A 13 -8.96 18.66 10.25
CA LEU A 13 -9.26 19.06 11.64
C LEU A 13 -9.90 20.46 11.71
N SER A 14 -9.38 21.43 10.95
CA SER A 14 -9.94 22.79 10.91
C SER A 14 -11.37 22.81 10.34
N LEU A 15 -11.66 21.95 9.36
CA LEU A 15 -13.01 21.79 8.82
C LEU A 15 -13.96 21.23 9.88
N ILE A 16 -13.55 20.19 10.61
CA ILE A 16 -14.34 19.62 11.72
C ILE A 16 -14.63 20.69 12.78
N GLN A 17 -13.59 21.38 13.26
CA GLN A 17 -13.71 22.44 14.27
C GLN A 17 -14.66 23.56 13.79
N ARG A 18 -14.58 23.95 12.52
CA ARG A 18 -15.47 24.95 11.94
C ARG A 18 -16.92 24.50 11.89
N GLN A 19 -17.19 23.26 11.49
CA GLN A 19 -18.56 22.72 11.46
C GLN A 19 -19.14 22.60 12.88
N VAL A 20 -18.35 22.07 13.80
CA VAL A 20 -18.70 22.00 15.23
C VAL A 20 -18.97 23.40 15.80
N GLY A 21 -18.16 24.39 15.44
CA GLY A 21 -18.35 25.78 15.87
C GLY A 21 -19.66 26.40 15.38
N LYS A 22 -20.15 26.02 14.19
CA LYS A 22 -21.47 26.45 13.70
C LYS A 22 -22.61 25.83 14.53
N LEU A 23 -22.51 24.54 14.85
CA LEU A 23 -23.50 23.82 15.66
C LEU A 23 -23.57 24.31 17.11
N LYS A 24 -22.46 24.79 17.67
CA LYS A 24 -22.44 25.39 19.01
C LYS A 24 -23.24 26.69 19.09
N ARG A 25 -23.27 27.50 18.03
CA ARG A 25 -23.94 28.82 18.06
C ARG A 25 -25.45 28.74 18.24
N THR A 26 -26.05 27.59 17.96
CA THR A 26 -27.48 27.33 18.17
C THR A 26 -27.85 26.92 19.60
N ASP A 27 -26.87 26.63 20.47
CA ASP A 27 -27.13 26.07 21.80
C ASP A 27 -26.34 26.84 22.88
N HIS A 28 -27.04 27.67 23.67
CA HIS A 28 -26.42 28.70 24.53
C HIS A 28 -26.18 28.29 25.99
N ALA A 29 -26.50 27.05 26.40
CA ALA A 29 -26.59 26.71 27.82
C ALA A 29 -25.67 25.59 28.34
N ASN A 30 -24.82 24.95 27.54
CA ASN A 30 -24.01 23.82 28.05
C ASN A 30 -22.60 23.69 27.48
N LYS A 31 -21.74 22.96 28.20
CA LYS A 31 -20.38 22.54 27.75
C LYS A 31 -20.52 21.65 26.50
N PHE A 32 -20.62 22.28 25.33
CA PHE A 32 -20.76 21.61 24.05
C PHE A 32 -19.57 20.66 23.82
N THR A 33 -19.87 19.37 23.66
CA THR A 33 -18.89 18.33 23.33
C THR A 33 -19.36 17.65 22.06
N ALA A 34 -18.49 17.59 21.05
CA ALA A 34 -18.76 16.92 19.80
C ALA A 34 -18.00 15.61 19.68
N THR A 35 -18.62 14.65 19.00
CA THR A 35 -18.04 13.35 18.71
C THR A 35 -18.18 13.08 17.22
N VAL A 36 -17.07 12.70 16.57
CA VAL A 36 -16.99 12.35 15.16
C VAL A 36 -16.69 10.85 15.08
N MET A 37 -17.53 10.07 14.40
CA MET A 37 -17.32 8.63 14.25
C MET A 37 -16.73 8.32 12.89
N LEU A 38 -15.66 7.51 12.85
CA LEU A 38 -15.05 7.04 11.61
C LEU A 38 -15.60 5.67 11.26
N ILE A 39 -16.37 5.56 10.16
CA ILE A 39 -17.00 4.31 9.72
C ILE A 39 -16.44 3.94 8.34
N GLY A 40 -16.32 2.64 8.07
CA GLY A 40 -15.90 2.13 6.76
C GLY A 40 -15.35 0.70 6.81
N ILE A 41 -15.11 0.14 5.62
CA ILE A 41 -14.58 -1.23 5.43
C ILE A 41 -13.16 -1.38 6.00
N PRO A 42 -12.62 -2.61 6.15
CA PRO A 42 -11.28 -2.83 6.67
C PRO A 42 -10.20 -2.14 5.83
N ASN A 43 -9.06 -1.81 6.45
CA ASN A 43 -7.86 -1.29 5.78
C ASN A 43 -8.00 0.01 4.94
N VAL A 44 -9.13 0.71 5.02
CA VAL A 44 -9.28 2.06 4.43
C VAL A 44 -8.47 3.13 5.16
N GLY A 45 -7.96 2.86 6.37
CA GLY A 45 -7.13 3.79 7.14
C GLY A 45 -7.86 4.57 8.23
N LYS A 46 -8.98 4.06 8.77
CA LYS A 46 -9.75 4.70 9.86
C LYS A 46 -8.88 4.97 11.09
N SER A 47 -8.23 3.93 11.63
CA SER A 47 -7.36 4.01 12.80
C SER A 47 -6.12 4.88 12.55
N ALA A 48 -5.59 4.86 11.32
CA ALA A 48 -4.49 5.75 10.91
C ALA A 48 -4.92 7.23 10.90
N LEU A 49 -6.13 7.52 10.38
CA LEU A 49 -6.71 8.87 10.40
C LEU A 49 -7.03 9.32 11.83
N ALA A 50 -7.58 8.44 12.68
CA ALA A 50 -7.82 8.73 14.09
C ALA A 50 -6.51 9.11 14.80
N ASN A 51 -5.44 8.34 14.58
CA ASN A 51 -4.11 8.63 15.10
C ASN A 51 -3.57 9.98 14.61
N ALA A 52 -3.68 10.27 13.32
CA ALA A 52 -3.22 11.53 12.74
C ALA A 52 -3.98 12.75 13.32
N LEU A 53 -5.31 12.67 13.39
CA LEU A 53 -6.14 13.73 13.98
C LEU A 53 -5.88 13.91 15.48
N HIS A 54 -5.70 12.81 16.21
CA HIS A 54 -5.34 12.86 17.63
C HIS A 54 -4.00 13.56 17.84
N GLN A 55 -2.99 13.22 17.05
CA GLN A 55 -1.67 13.82 17.13
C GLN A 55 -1.71 15.32 16.80
N VAL A 56 -2.33 15.70 15.68
CA VAL A 56 -2.44 17.11 15.25
C VAL A 56 -3.26 17.94 16.26
N GLY A 57 -4.37 17.38 16.76
CA GLY A 57 -5.22 18.02 17.75
C GLY A 57 -4.50 18.30 19.07
N ARG A 58 -3.72 17.33 19.56
CA ARG A 58 -2.94 17.49 20.78
C ARG A 58 -1.82 18.51 20.65
N ILE A 59 -1.11 18.52 19.52
CA ILE A 59 -0.09 19.55 19.24
C ILE A 59 -0.73 20.93 19.30
N SER A 60 -1.90 21.09 18.69
CA SER A 60 -2.63 22.37 18.65
C SER A 60 -3.13 22.81 20.04
N ALA A 61 -3.37 21.86 20.96
CA ALA A 61 -3.86 22.12 22.30
C ALA A 61 -2.77 22.13 23.40
N ALA A 62 -1.49 21.99 23.03
CA ALA A 62 -0.35 21.90 23.96
C ALA A 62 -0.52 20.83 25.08
N GLU A 63 -1.25 19.75 24.82
CA GLU A 63 -1.57 18.73 25.82
C GLU A 63 -0.38 17.80 26.11
N LYS A 64 0.11 17.82 27.36
CA LYS A 64 1.23 16.98 27.84
C LYS A 64 0.78 15.55 28.20
N GLY A 65 1.72 14.60 28.23
CA GLY A 65 1.50 13.20 28.65
C GLY A 65 1.57 12.16 27.51
N LYS A 66 1.42 10.88 27.84
CA LYS A 66 1.54 9.77 26.88
C LYS A 66 0.47 9.86 25.79
N LEU A 67 0.88 9.70 24.53
CA LEU A 67 -0.01 9.68 23.38
C LEU A 67 -0.73 8.32 23.32
N LYS A 68 -2.05 8.32 23.39
CA LYS A 68 -2.85 7.10 23.17
C LYS A 68 -2.99 6.91 21.67
N HIS A 69 -2.73 5.71 21.18
CA HIS A 69 -2.85 5.39 19.76
C HIS A 69 -3.81 4.23 19.53
N ALA A 70 -4.55 4.32 18.42
CA ALA A 70 -5.24 3.18 17.84
C ALA A 70 -4.20 2.23 17.24
N THR A 71 -4.43 0.93 17.37
CA THR A 71 -3.60 -0.06 16.69
C THR A 71 -3.89 0.02 15.19
N VAL A 72 -2.83 0.04 14.38
CA VAL A 72 -2.94 0.03 12.92
C VAL A 72 -2.16 -1.18 12.43
N SER A 73 -2.84 -2.04 11.69
CA SER A 73 -2.28 -3.26 11.11
C SER A 73 -2.66 -3.33 9.63
N PRO A 74 -1.83 -3.96 8.77
CA PRO A 74 -2.25 -4.33 7.43
C PRO A 74 -3.30 -5.45 7.44
N GLU A 75 -3.48 -6.16 8.55
CA GLU A 75 -4.47 -7.22 8.67
C GLU A 75 -5.88 -6.66 8.93
N PRO A 76 -6.90 -7.15 8.21
CA PRO A 76 -8.28 -6.74 8.46
C PRO A 76 -8.76 -7.22 9.84
N GLY A 77 -9.62 -6.43 10.48
CA GLY A 77 -10.23 -6.80 11.77
C GLY A 77 -9.40 -6.47 13.01
N GLU A 78 -8.31 -5.72 12.87
CA GLU A 78 -7.46 -5.30 14.00
C GLU A 78 -8.21 -4.46 15.05
N THR A 79 -9.06 -3.53 14.59
CA THR A 79 -9.87 -2.69 15.48
C THR A 79 -11.09 -3.46 15.97
N LYS A 80 -11.05 -3.96 17.21
CA LYS A 80 -12.12 -4.78 17.81
C LYS A 80 -13.09 -3.99 18.70
N ASP A 81 -12.62 -2.91 19.31
CA ASP A 81 -13.41 -2.06 20.21
C ASP A 81 -13.56 -0.65 19.65
N ILE A 82 -14.65 0.03 20.04
CA ILE A 82 -14.80 1.47 19.80
C ILE A 82 -13.94 2.23 20.81
N ARG A 83 -13.03 3.08 20.32
CA ARG A 83 -12.15 3.89 21.16
C ARG A 83 -12.23 5.36 20.80
N SER A 84 -12.26 6.23 21.81
CA SER A 84 -12.34 7.67 21.64
C SER A 84 -10.98 8.36 21.78
N TYR A 85 -10.64 9.25 20.86
CA TYR A 85 -9.42 10.04 20.84
C TYR A 85 -9.78 11.53 20.81
N LYS A 86 -9.29 12.31 21.76
CA LYS A 86 -9.56 13.75 21.82
C LYS A 86 -8.76 14.50 20.75
N ILE A 87 -9.41 15.36 19.97
CA ILE A 87 -8.78 16.12 18.87
C ILE A 87 -8.90 17.64 19.05
N ALA A 88 -9.72 18.13 19.96
CA ALA A 88 -9.81 19.54 20.33
C ALA A 88 -10.35 19.72 21.76
N SER A 89 -10.03 20.84 22.40
CA SER A 89 -10.45 21.14 23.79
C SER A 89 -11.45 22.30 23.91
N HIS A 90 -11.55 23.16 22.89
CA HIS A 90 -12.43 24.34 22.93
C HIS A 90 -13.18 24.51 21.60
N PRO A 91 -14.38 23.90 21.42
CA PRO A 91 -15.04 22.95 22.32
C PRO A 91 -14.33 21.59 22.37
N ASN A 92 -14.72 20.72 23.32
CA ASN A 92 -14.20 19.36 23.35
C ASN A 92 -14.69 18.60 22.12
N ILE A 93 -13.76 18.05 21.33
CA ILE A 93 -14.07 17.22 20.17
C ILE A 93 -13.33 15.90 20.28
N TYR A 94 -14.04 14.80 20.08
CA TYR A 94 -13.49 13.44 20.07
C TYR A 94 -13.70 12.79 18.70
N VAL A 95 -12.75 11.99 18.27
CA VAL A 95 -12.91 11.03 17.17
C VAL A 95 -13.07 9.63 17.76
N LEU A 96 -14.09 8.90 17.30
CA LEU A 96 -14.26 7.49 17.58
C LEU A 96 -13.67 6.67 16.45
N ASP A 97 -12.65 5.89 16.77
CA ASP A 97 -12.20 4.80 15.92
C ASP A 97 -13.06 3.58 16.20
N THR A 98 -13.61 2.98 15.15
CA THR A 98 -14.60 1.90 15.28
C THR A 98 -14.19 0.66 14.49
N PRO A 99 -14.66 -0.53 14.90
CA PRO A 99 -14.48 -1.74 14.11
C PRO A 99 -14.91 -1.55 12.67
N ALA A 100 -14.17 -2.18 11.77
CA ALA A 100 -14.48 -2.15 10.36
C ALA A 100 -15.72 -3.00 10.07
N VAL A 101 -16.57 -2.54 9.14
CA VAL A 101 -17.77 -3.26 8.74
C VAL A 101 -17.71 -3.49 7.24
N LEU A 102 -17.85 -4.75 6.82
CA LEU A 102 -17.97 -5.16 5.43
C LEU A 102 -19.28 -5.93 5.25
N SER A 103 -19.97 -5.73 4.13
CA SER A 103 -21.18 -6.50 3.81
C SER A 103 -20.83 -7.99 3.69
N PRO A 104 -21.63 -8.90 4.29
CA PRO A 104 -21.41 -10.34 4.14
C PRO A 104 -21.68 -10.82 2.71
N LYS A 105 -22.41 -10.04 1.91
CA LYS A 105 -22.67 -10.32 0.49
C LYS A 105 -21.77 -9.44 -0.36
N VAL A 106 -20.82 -10.06 -1.05
CA VAL A 106 -20.03 -9.41 -2.11
C VAL A 106 -20.81 -9.58 -3.42
N PRO A 107 -21.14 -8.48 -4.13
CA PRO A 107 -22.10 -8.51 -5.22
C PRO A 107 -21.60 -9.25 -6.47
N ASP A 108 -20.29 -9.21 -6.75
CA ASP A 108 -19.67 -9.86 -7.91
C ASP A 108 -18.17 -10.17 -7.68
N ILE A 109 -17.59 -10.93 -8.61
CA ILE A 109 -16.18 -11.36 -8.57
C ILE A 109 -15.23 -10.17 -8.75
N ASP A 110 -15.56 -9.18 -9.56
CA ASP A 110 -14.68 -8.01 -9.79
C ASP A 110 -14.50 -7.19 -8.50
N VAL A 111 -15.59 -6.93 -7.78
CA VAL A 111 -15.58 -6.29 -6.47
C VAL A 111 -14.81 -7.14 -5.47
N LEU A 112 -14.99 -8.47 -5.47
CA LEU A 112 -14.22 -9.37 -4.61
C LEU A 112 -12.71 -9.25 -4.88
N SER A 113 -12.29 -9.34 -6.15
CA SER A 113 -10.89 -9.23 -6.55
C SER A 113 -10.28 -7.88 -6.16
N LYS A 114 -11.03 -6.78 -6.27
CA LYS A 114 -10.59 -5.45 -5.79
C LYS A 114 -10.48 -5.38 -4.26
N LEU A 115 -11.41 -5.98 -3.53
CA LEU A 115 -11.39 -6.00 -2.06
C LEU A 115 -10.22 -6.85 -1.54
N LEU A 116 -9.94 -8.00 -2.16
CA LEU A 116 -8.77 -8.82 -1.89
C LEU A 116 -7.50 -8.04 -2.23
N LEU A 117 -7.40 -7.48 -3.44
CA LEU A 117 -6.22 -6.71 -3.87
C LEU A 117 -5.89 -5.55 -2.92
N THR A 118 -6.91 -4.81 -2.45
CA THR A 118 -6.73 -3.71 -1.50
C THR A 118 -6.50 -4.15 -0.05
N GLY A 119 -6.67 -5.44 0.25
CA GLY A 119 -6.55 -6.03 1.58
C GLY A 119 -7.76 -5.75 2.48
N ALA A 120 -8.88 -5.28 1.94
CA ALA A 120 -10.11 -5.09 2.72
C ALA A 120 -10.70 -6.43 3.19
N ILE A 121 -10.43 -7.49 2.43
CA ILE A 121 -10.65 -8.89 2.80
C ILE A 121 -9.26 -9.53 3.00
N GLY A 122 -9.13 -10.43 3.97
CA GLY A 122 -7.86 -11.08 4.29
C GLY A 122 -7.47 -12.09 3.22
N ASP A 123 -6.16 -12.27 3.02
CA ASP A 123 -5.65 -13.22 2.02
C ASP A 123 -5.50 -14.61 2.64
N CYS A 124 -6.09 -15.65 2.04
CA CYS A 124 -5.60 -17.02 2.27
C CYS A 124 -4.34 -17.29 1.41
N LEU A 125 -3.59 -18.36 1.72
CA LEU A 125 -2.32 -18.64 1.02
C LEU A 125 -2.51 -18.89 -0.47
N ALA A 126 -3.54 -19.65 -0.85
CA ALA A 126 -3.87 -19.91 -2.25
C ALA A 126 -4.18 -18.59 -2.95
N GLU A 127 -5.17 -17.85 -2.43
CA GLU A 127 -5.68 -16.58 -2.97
C GLU A 127 -4.63 -15.50 -3.23
N ARG A 128 -3.48 -15.57 -2.55
CA ARG A 128 -2.42 -14.57 -2.68
C ARG A 128 -1.82 -14.57 -4.08
N LYS A 129 -1.65 -15.75 -4.68
CA LYS A 129 -1.12 -15.90 -6.04
C LYS A 129 -2.09 -15.32 -7.06
N GLU A 130 -3.37 -15.70 -7.02
CA GLU A 130 -4.37 -15.20 -7.96
C GLU A 130 -4.58 -13.69 -7.79
N THR A 131 -4.55 -13.18 -6.56
CA THR A 131 -4.66 -11.74 -6.29
C THR A 131 -3.47 -10.97 -6.88
N ALA A 132 -2.25 -11.52 -6.81
CA ALA A 132 -1.07 -10.93 -7.44
C ALA A 132 -1.11 -11.02 -8.97
N GLN A 133 -1.62 -12.11 -9.54
CA GLN A 133 -1.85 -12.23 -10.99
C GLN A 133 -2.88 -11.21 -11.47
N TYR A 134 -3.99 -11.03 -10.75
CA TYR A 134 -4.99 -10.01 -11.01
C TYR A 134 -4.38 -8.59 -10.98
N PHE A 135 -3.52 -8.30 -10.01
CA PHE A 135 -2.77 -7.04 -9.97
C PHE A 135 -1.90 -6.84 -11.22
N LEU A 136 -1.13 -7.86 -11.62
CA LEU A 136 -0.26 -7.77 -12.79
C LEU A 136 -1.05 -7.60 -14.10
N ALA A 137 -2.19 -8.27 -14.25
CA ALA A 137 -3.09 -8.09 -15.38
C ALA A 137 -3.57 -6.61 -15.50
N ILE A 138 -3.97 -6.01 -14.38
CA ILE A 138 -4.34 -4.58 -14.33
C ILE A 138 -3.12 -3.71 -14.62
N HIS A 139 -1.98 -4.01 -14.02
CA HIS A 139 -0.74 -3.26 -14.18
C HIS A 139 -0.33 -3.17 -15.65
N ASN A 140 -0.29 -4.33 -16.32
CA ASN A 140 0.10 -4.49 -17.73
C ASN A 140 -0.88 -3.77 -18.67
N SER A 141 -2.19 -3.78 -18.34
CA SER A 141 -3.22 -3.12 -19.14
C SER A 141 -3.33 -1.61 -18.91
N SER A 142 -2.96 -1.13 -17.71
CA SER A 142 -3.17 0.27 -17.30
C SER A 142 -2.21 1.30 -17.92
N GLY A 143 -1.10 0.84 -18.51
CA GLY A 143 -0.03 1.73 -18.98
C GLY A 143 0.75 2.44 -17.87
N GLN A 144 0.43 2.22 -16.59
CA GLN A 144 1.08 2.87 -15.45
C GLN A 144 2.57 2.55 -15.34
N TYR A 145 3.01 1.41 -15.88
CA TYR A 145 4.41 1.00 -15.95
C TYR A 145 5.25 1.93 -16.85
N LYS A 146 4.67 2.59 -17.84
CA LYS A 146 5.40 3.44 -18.80
C LYS A 146 6.17 4.58 -18.14
N LYS A 147 5.71 5.06 -16.97
CA LYS A 147 6.42 6.07 -16.17
C LYS A 147 7.79 5.59 -15.67
N TRP A 148 8.02 4.28 -15.66
CA TRP A 148 9.27 3.64 -15.27
C TRP A 148 10.28 3.48 -16.40
N ALA A 149 9.97 3.93 -17.64
CA ALA A 149 10.91 3.87 -18.76
C ALA A 149 12.28 4.49 -18.45
N LYS A 150 12.29 5.58 -17.66
CA LYS A 150 13.52 6.26 -17.22
C LYS A 150 14.39 5.41 -16.28
N LEU A 151 13.84 4.37 -15.66
CA LEU A 151 14.59 3.46 -14.81
C LEU A 151 15.42 2.46 -15.62
N SER A 152 15.02 2.16 -16.86
CA SER A 152 15.72 1.24 -17.76
C SER A 152 16.97 1.90 -18.36
N ASN A 153 16.90 3.19 -18.71
CA ASN A 153 18.04 3.94 -19.26
C ASN A 153 19.17 4.27 -18.26
N LYS A 154 19.03 3.90 -16.98
CA LYS A 154 20.13 3.98 -16.01
C LYS A 154 20.91 2.67 -16.07
N ASP A 155 21.78 2.58 -17.07
CA ASP A 155 22.72 1.50 -17.23
C ASP A 155 23.76 1.46 -16.10
N SER A 156 24.21 0.23 -15.83
CA SER A 156 25.41 -0.21 -15.12
C SER A 156 25.54 0.19 -13.65
N ASP A 157 25.14 -0.71 -12.75
CA ASP A 157 25.85 -0.95 -11.48
C ASP A 157 25.34 -2.24 -10.79
N TRP A 158 24.19 -2.77 -11.22
CA TRP A 158 23.62 -4.02 -10.71
C TRP A 158 23.43 -5.06 -11.81
N VAL A 159 24.52 -5.55 -12.38
CA VAL A 159 24.51 -6.77 -13.23
C VAL A 159 24.94 -7.94 -12.35
N PHE A 160 23.99 -8.87 -12.18
CA PHE A 160 24.13 -10.27 -11.75
C PHE A 160 25.51 -10.75 -11.28
N LEU A 161 25.65 -10.99 -9.98
CA LEU A 161 26.78 -11.69 -9.39
C LEU A 161 26.49 -13.21 -9.34
N ASN A 162 26.30 -13.83 -10.51
CA ASN A 162 26.15 -15.28 -10.65
C ASN A 162 27.18 -15.83 -11.64
N SER A 163 28.43 -16.00 -11.19
CA SER A 163 29.34 -17.09 -11.60
C SER A 163 30.64 -17.01 -10.80
N ALA A 164 30.65 -17.53 -9.58
CA ALA A 164 31.91 -17.88 -8.92
C ALA A 164 32.23 -19.35 -9.21
N THR A 165 32.62 -19.61 -10.46
CA THR A 165 33.46 -20.77 -10.80
C THR A 165 34.87 -20.21 -11.00
N GLU A 166 35.76 -20.56 -10.08
CA GLU A 166 37.23 -20.63 -10.18
C GLU A 166 37.96 -19.71 -11.18
N CYS A 167 38.76 -18.75 -10.68
CA CYS A 167 40.23 -18.80 -10.75
C CYS A 167 40.85 -17.49 -10.22
N SER A 168 41.89 -17.62 -9.41
CA SER A 168 42.71 -16.55 -8.86
C SER A 168 43.58 -15.88 -9.92
N THR A 169 43.78 -14.55 -9.89
CA THR A 169 45.11 -13.90 -9.67
C THR A 169 45.07 -12.35 -9.79
N THR A 170 45.56 -11.73 -8.70
CA THR A 170 46.34 -10.47 -8.61
C THR A 170 45.80 -9.10 -9.09
N SER A 171 45.79 -8.18 -8.11
CA SER A 171 46.30 -6.79 -8.18
C SER A 171 45.38 -5.67 -8.70
N GLY A 172 44.90 -4.81 -7.79
CA GLY A 172 44.43 -3.46 -8.14
C GLY A 172 43.49 -2.81 -7.11
N LEU A 173 44.05 -1.99 -6.23
CA LEU A 173 43.40 -1.14 -5.23
C LEU A 173 42.00 -0.59 -5.60
N ARG A 174 40.95 -1.00 -4.87
CA ARG A 174 39.82 -0.10 -4.52
C ARG A 174 39.13 -0.58 -3.24
N MET A 175 38.97 0.35 -2.31
CA MET A 175 38.43 0.15 -0.97
C MET A 175 37.01 -0.45 -1.00
N LYS A 176 36.86 -1.51 -0.20
CA LYS A 176 35.63 -2.23 0.21
C LYS A 176 34.37 -1.36 0.29
N GLN A 177 33.38 -1.65 -0.57
CA GLN A 177 32.00 -1.76 -0.13
C GLN A 177 31.57 -3.21 -0.36
N LYS A 178 31.40 -3.95 0.73
CA LYS A 178 30.82 -5.28 0.72
C LYS A 178 29.33 -5.07 0.42
N ASN A 179 28.90 -5.36 -0.81
CA ASN A 179 27.49 -5.24 -1.22
C ASN A 179 26.64 -6.16 -0.34
N GLN A 180 25.89 -5.56 0.57
CA GLN A 180 24.98 -6.27 1.44
C GLN A 180 23.72 -6.58 0.62
N ILE A 181 23.45 -7.86 0.38
CA ILE A 181 22.19 -8.30 -0.24
C ILE A 181 21.06 -7.82 0.69
N HIS A 182 20.26 -6.86 0.23
CA HIS A 182 19.11 -6.39 0.97
C HIS A 182 18.01 -7.47 0.92
N THR A 183 17.78 -8.14 2.05
CA THR A 183 16.76 -9.19 2.18
C THR A 183 15.34 -8.63 2.34
N ASP A 184 15.24 -7.37 2.75
CA ASP A 184 13.99 -6.64 2.90
C ASP A 184 13.54 -6.08 1.54
N HIS A 185 12.43 -6.62 1.03
CA HIS A 185 11.88 -6.24 -0.27
C HIS A 185 11.31 -4.82 -0.29
N THR A 186 11.16 -4.16 0.86
CA THR A 186 10.58 -2.81 0.98
C THR A 186 11.61 -1.68 0.82
N GLN A 187 12.90 -2.02 0.72
CA GLN A 187 13.98 -1.06 0.51
C GLN A 187 13.88 -0.41 -0.88
N ASP A 188 14.26 0.87 -0.98
CA ASP A 188 14.01 1.68 -2.18
C ASP A 188 14.81 1.22 -3.41
N ASP A 189 16.01 0.68 -3.19
CA ASP A 189 16.84 0.04 -4.21
C ASP A 189 16.14 -1.20 -4.79
N VAL A 190 15.68 -2.13 -3.93
CA VAL A 190 14.93 -3.32 -4.35
C VAL A 190 13.65 -2.93 -5.09
N VAL A 191 12.91 -1.93 -4.57
CA VAL A 191 11.68 -1.43 -5.21
C VAL A 191 11.97 -0.82 -6.59
N GLN A 192 13.10 -0.14 -6.77
CA GLN A 192 13.50 0.36 -8.09
C GLN A 192 13.80 -0.77 -9.07
N VAL A 193 14.47 -1.84 -8.62
CA VAL A 193 14.71 -3.03 -9.43
C VAL A 193 13.39 -3.70 -9.81
N VAL A 194 12.47 -3.93 -8.87
CA VAL A 194 11.13 -4.49 -9.14
C VAL A 194 10.39 -3.68 -10.21
N ARG A 195 10.38 -2.34 -10.10
CA ARG A 195 9.74 -1.45 -11.08
C ARG A 195 10.39 -1.56 -12.46
N ARG A 196 11.72 -1.64 -12.51
CA ARG A 196 12.48 -1.84 -13.75
C ARG A 196 12.13 -3.18 -14.39
N THR A 197 12.20 -4.27 -13.63
CA THR A 197 11.87 -5.63 -14.08
C THR A 197 10.46 -5.71 -14.64
N LEU A 198 9.47 -5.15 -13.95
CA LEU A 198 8.09 -5.08 -14.45
C LEU A 198 7.99 -4.26 -15.74
N TYR A 199 8.69 -3.12 -15.84
CA TYR A 199 8.70 -2.33 -17.07
C TYR A 199 9.33 -3.09 -18.25
N GLU A 200 10.50 -3.70 -18.05
CA GLU A 200 11.25 -4.40 -19.09
C GLU A 200 10.54 -5.66 -19.56
N THR A 201 9.93 -6.42 -18.65
CA THR A 201 9.14 -7.60 -19.00
C THR A 201 7.89 -7.25 -19.81
N VAL A 202 7.22 -6.12 -19.55
CA VAL A 202 6.10 -5.71 -20.39
C VAL A 202 6.58 -5.12 -21.72
N SER A 203 7.66 -4.34 -21.71
CA SER A 203 8.15 -3.62 -22.90
C SER A 203 8.80 -4.53 -23.93
N SER A 204 9.41 -5.64 -23.49
CA SER A 204 10.00 -6.66 -24.38
C SER A 204 9.03 -7.80 -24.73
N PHE A 205 7.75 -7.70 -24.32
CA PHE A 205 6.75 -8.70 -24.66
C PHE A 205 6.17 -8.41 -26.05
N GLU A 206 6.37 -9.34 -26.98
CA GLU A 206 5.90 -9.21 -28.37
C GLU A 206 4.42 -9.65 -28.55
N GLY A 207 3.82 -10.24 -27.51
CA GLY A 207 2.45 -10.73 -27.54
C GLY A 207 1.37 -9.66 -27.35
N ASN A 208 0.13 -10.04 -27.66
CA ASN A 208 -1.07 -9.26 -27.47
C ASN A 208 -1.59 -9.36 -26.03
N ILE A 209 -1.38 -8.28 -25.27
CA ILE A 209 -1.84 -8.11 -23.88
C ILE A 209 -3.38 -8.24 -23.75
N ARG A 210 -4.15 -8.11 -24.84
CA ARG A 210 -5.62 -8.31 -24.82
C ARG A 210 -6.04 -9.78 -24.90
N CYS A 211 -5.13 -10.68 -25.28
CA CYS A 211 -5.38 -12.11 -25.31
C CYS A 211 -5.11 -12.70 -23.92
N GLU A 212 -6.07 -13.42 -23.37
CA GLU A 212 -5.99 -13.99 -22.01
C GLU A 212 -4.80 -14.94 -21.86
N VAL A 213 -4.63 -15.86 -22.80
CA VAL A 213 -3.53 -16.84 -22.80
C VAL A 213 -2.16 -16.16 -22.87
N GLU A 214 -2.03 -15.11 -23.68
CA GLU A 214 -0.76 -14.39 -23.81
C GLU A 214 -0.49 -13.49 -22.59
N MET A 215 -1.53 -12.91 -21.98
CA MET A 215 -1.41 -12.20 -20.71
C MET A 215 -0.95 -13.14 -19.60
N GLU A 216 -1.51 -14.34 -19.52
CA GLU A 216 -1.06 -15.36 -18.54
C GLU A 216 0.41 -15.72 -18.74
N ALA A 217 0.87 -15.88 -19.99
CA ALA A 217 2.27 -16.13 -20.29
C ALA A 217 3.19 -14.96 -19.87
N LEU A 218 2.75 -13.71 -20.09
CA LEU A 218 3.47 -12.52 -19.63
C LEU A 218 3.55 -12.48 -18.09
N ILE A 219 2.44 -12.77 -17.40
CA ILE A 219 2.39 -12.79 -15.95
C ILE A 219 3.30 -13.88 -15.40
N ALA A 220 3.30 -15.09 -15.97
CA ALA A 220 4.22 -16.15 -15.59
C ALA A 220 5.69 -15.71 -15.71
N ARG A 221 6.06 -15.06 -16.82
CA ARG A 221 7.41 -14.50 -17.02
C ARG A 221 7.75 -13.44 -15.97
N GLN A 222 6.78 -12.60 -15.58
CA GLN A 222 6.95 -11.62 -14.52
C GLN A 222 7.20 -12.28 -13.16
N PHE A 223 6.48 -13.34 -12.83
CA PHE A 223 6.69 -14.09 -11.58
C PHE A 223 8.11 -14.68 -11.51
N THR A 224 8.57 -15.33 -12.59
CA THR A 224 9.93 -15.87 -12.66
C THR A 224 10.98 -14.77 -12.48
N ALA A 225 10.85 -13.65 -13.19
CA ALA A 225 11.79 -12.54 -13.07
C ALA A 225 11.78 -11.91 -11.66
N LEU A 226 10.61 -11.79 -11.03
CA LEU A 226 10.49 -11.27 -9.68
C LEU A 226 11.02 -12.24 -8.60
N GLN A 227 11.00 -13.54 -8.85
CA GLN A 227 11.59 -14.53 -7.95
C GLN A 227 13.09 -14.28 -7.77
N GLU A 228 13.80 -13.98 -8.85
CA GLU A 228 15.22 -13.61 -8.81
C GLU A 228 15.45 -12.31 -8.05
N VAL A 229 14.66 -11.27 -8.36
CA VAL A 229 14.76 -9.93 -7.73
C VAL A 229 14.50 -10.00 -6.23
N PHE A 230 13.56 -10.84 -5.80
CA PHE A 230 13.24 -11.02 -4.38
C PHE A 230 14.11 -12.04 -3.67
N HIS A 231 15.08 -12.66 -4.35
CA HIS A 231 15.95 -13.69 -3.80
C HIS A 231 15.16 -14.84 -3.14
N VAL A 232 14.11 -15.32 -3.81
CA VAL A 232 13.26 -16.41 -3.31
C VAL A 232 13.81 -17.75 -3.80
N PHE A 233 14.44 -18.50 -2.89
CA PHE A 233 15.05 -19.81 -3.15
C PHE A 233 14.23 -20.91 -2.45
N THR A 234 13.32 -21.55 -3.18
CA THR A 234 12.59 -22.74 -2.70
C THR A 234 12.57 -23.84 -3.73
N GLU A 235 12.47 -25.08 -3.25
CA GLU A 235 12.42 -26.29 -4.10
C GLU A 235 11.07 -26.43 -4.82
N SER A 236 10.00 -25.88 -4.22
CA SER A 236 8.66 -25.83 -4.81
C SER A 236 8.46 -24.50 -5.55
N GLU A 237 8.12 -24.60 -6.84
CA GLU A 237 7.76 -23.46 -7.69
C GLU A 237 6.47 -22.79 -7.19
N GLU A 238 5.52 -23.58 -6.69
CA GLU A 238 4.26 -23.06 -6.16
C GLU A 238 4.49 -22.22 -4.90
N ASP A 239 5.36 -22.69 -4.00
CA ASP A 239 5.74 -21.94 -2.80
C ASP A 239 6.51 -20.66 -3.16
N ALA A 240 7.39 -20.74 -4.18
CA ALA A 240 8.10 -19.59 -4.71
C ALA A 240 7.13 -18.49 -5.16
N HIS A 241 6.13 -18.86 -5.95
CA HIS A 241 5.11 -17.94 -6.45
C HIS A 241 4.29 -17.32 -5.32
N VAL A 242 3.92 -18.07 -4.28
CA VAL A 242 3.17 -17.52 -3.13
C VAL A 242 4.01 -16.49 -2.36
N MET A 243 5.32 -16.71 -2.20
CA MET A 243 6.21 -15.74 -1.55
C MET A 243 6.41 -14.48 -2.40
N VAL A 244 6.64 -14.64 -3.71
CA VAL A 244 6.72 -13.53 -4.67
C VAL A 244 5.43 -12.71 -4.64
N ALA A 245 4.28 -13.37 -4.67
CA ALA A 245 2.96 -12.75 -4.59
C ALA A 245 2.81 -11.91 -3.31
N GLY A 246 3.20 -12.45 -2.15
CA GLY A 246 3.14 -11.71 -0.89
C GLY A 246 4.02 -10.47 -0.86
N LYS A 247 5.26 -10.56 -1.35
CA LYS A 247 6.15 -9.41 -1.47
C LYS A 247 5.60 -8.37 -2.44
N LEU A 248 5.10 -8.79 -3.60
CA LEU A 248 4.52 -7.91 -4.61
C LEU A 248 3.27 -7.18 -4.09
N LEU A 249 2.34 -7.90 -3.46
CA LEU A 249 1.13 -7.32 -2.87
C LEU A 249 1.45 -6.37 -1.72
N ASN A 250 2.47 -6.66 -0.91
CA ASN A 250 2.94 -5.73 0.11
C ASN A 250 3.44 -4.42 -0.51
N LEU A 251 4.26 -4.47 -1.56
CA LEU A 251 4.72 -3.27 -2.27
C LEU A 251 3.57 -2.52 -2.94
N PHE A 252 2.59 -3.24 -3.51
CA PHE A 252 1.41 -2.63 -4.08
C PHE A 252 0.57 -1.89 -3.02
N ARG A 253 0.18 -2.58 -1.93
CA ARG A 253 -0.70 -2.03 -0.89
C ARG A 253 -0.07 -0.85 -0.15
N THR A 254 1.24 -0.86 0.04
CA THR A 254 2.00 0.26 0.62
C THR A 254 2.24 1.42 -0.36
N GLY A 255 1.79 1.31 -1.61
CA GLY A 255 1.94 2.35 -2.64
C GLY A 255 3.34 2.44 -3.25
N ARG A 256 4.24 1.50 -2.93
CA ARG A 256 5.60 1.44 -3.47
C ARG A 256 5.61 1.07 -4.97
N LEU A 257 4.53 0.52 -5.52
CA LEU A 257 4.38 0.32 -6.98
C LEU A 257 3.58 1.44 -7.68
N GLY A 258 3.35 2.55 -6.98
CA GLY A 258 2.57 3.68 -7.47
C GLY A 258 1.09 3.60 -7.07
N HIS A 259 0.31 4.55 -7.57
CA HIS A 259 -1.11 4.70 -7.22
C HIS A 259 -2.01 4.20 -8.34
N TYR A 260 -2.99 3.39 -7.98
CA TYR A 260 -3.98 2.80 -8.89
C TYR A 260 -5.38 3.17 -8.40
N ILE A 261 -6.27 3.42 -9.36
CA ILE A 261 -7.69 3.65 -9.13
C ILE A 261 -8.39 2.56 -9.96
N PHE A 262 -9.08 1.65 -9.29
CA PHE A 262 -9.71 0.48 -9.93
C PHE A 262 -11.17 0.73 -10.31
N ASP A 263 -11.79 1.75 -9.74
CA ASP A 263 -13.17 2.11 -10.02
C ASP A 263 -13.20 3.17 -11.12
N ASN A 264 -14.06 2.93 -12.11
CA ASN A 264 -14.39 3.95 -13.08
C ASN A 264 -15.11 5.07 -12.36
N LEU A 265 -14.46 6.23 -12.23
CA LEU A 265 -15.17 7.44 -11.82
C LEU A 265 -16.28 7.68 -12.85
N PRO A 266 -17.52 7.97 -12.43
CA PRO A 266 -18.55 8.38 -13.36
C PRO A 266 -17.98 9.56 -14.15
N ARG A 267 -17.78 9.38 -15.46
CA ARG A 267 -17.51 10.51 -16.34
C ARG A 267 -18.74 11.37 -16.22
N ASN A 268 -18.60 12.56 -15.63
CA ASN A 268 -19.68 13.53 -15.55
C ASN A 268 -20.33 13.66 -16.94
N THR A 269 -21.49 13.04 -17.12
CA THR A 269 -22.44 13.41 -18.16
C THR A 269 -23.10 14.68 -17.64
N HIS A 270 -22.41 15.80 -17.86
CA HIS A 270 -22.97 17.14 -17.83
C HIS A 270 -23.07 17.63 -19.26
#